data_AF-A0A256ZRP6-F1
#
_entry.id   AF-A0A256ZRP6-F1
#
_cell.length_a   1.000
_cell.length_b   1.000
_cell.length_c   1.000
_cell.angle_alpha   90.00
_cell.angle_beta   90.00
_cell.angle_gamma   90.00
#
_symmetry.space_group_name_H-M   'P 1'
#
loop_
_entity.id
_entity.type
_entity.pdbx_description
1 polymer ?
#
loop_
_entity_poly.entity_id
_entity_poly.type
_entity_poly.pdbx_seq_one_letter_code
_entity_poly.pdbx_strand_id
1 'polypeptide(L)'
;MYEYLQIIEEIAENLSICEIILLTCLIDEEKKNVEEILKMFNNKILSYGFTNERLFFDSLRSLEFQGIIKVNRKGLKILDVKVKESLEKEKQRLRKILQNKILVETENLKPEIFRKVLSVVELLEGPCGISLEKLQTILKNNKISQDEFEKALEKLVKWGFLYKPNPTFIKTVKVKIVDF
;
A
#
# COMPACT_ATOMS: atom_id res chain seq x y z
N MET A 1 -28.09 0.43 -13.33
CA MET A 1 -26.78 -0.08 -13.81
C MET A 1 -25.72 1.04 -13.84
N TYR A 2 -26.06 2.26 -14.29
CA TYR A 2 -25.14 3.42 -14.24
C TYR A 2 -24.84 3.95 -12.82
N GLU A 3 -25.78 3.92 -11.89
CA GLU A 3 -25.52 4.36 -10.50
C GLU A 3 -24.50 3.47 -9.77
N TYR A 4 -24.59 2.14 -9.93
CA TYR A 4 -23.65 1.20 -9.32
C TYR A 4 -22.22 1.38 -9.83
N LEU A 5 -22.08 1.89 -11.05
CA LEU A 5 -20.82 2.15 -11.73
C LEU A 5 -20.07 3.31 -11.07
N GLN A 6 -20.78 4.42 -10.89
CA GLN A 6 -20.26 5.61 -10.21
C GLN A 6 -19.89 5.30 -8.76
N ILE A 7 -20.72 4.52 -8.05
CA ILE A 7 -20.44 4.13 -6.66
C ILE A 7 -19.14 3.32 -6.55
N ILE A 8 -18.88 2.39 -7.47
CA ILE A 8 -17.64 1.58 -7.42
C ILE A 8 -16.41 2.42 -7.73
N GLU A 9 -16.50 3.32 -8.72
CA GLU A 9 -15.41 4.21 -9.10
C GLU A 9 -15.11 5.23 -7.99
N GLU A 10 -16.16 5.81 -7.39
CA GLU A 10 -16.07 6.73 -6.25
C GLU A 10 -15.48 6.05 -5.01
N ILE A 11 -15.89 4.81 -4.71
CA ILE A 11 -15.27 4.01 -3.65
C ILE A 11 -13.77 3.88 -3.93
N ALA A 12 -13.39 3.42 -5.12
CA ALA A 12 -12.00 3.15 -5.44
C ALA A 12 -11.11 4.42 -5.47
N GLU A 13 -11.68 5.59 -5.74
CA GLU A 13 -10.97 6.87 -5.72
C GLU A 13 -10.55 7.35 -4.34
N ASN A 14 -11.29 6.94 -3.31
CA ASN A 14 -11.05 7.36 -1.94
C ASN A 14 -10.20 6.36 -1.15
N LEU A 15 -9.81 5.23 -1.75
CA LEU A 15 -8.98 4.22 -1.09
C LEU A 15 -7.50 4.59 -1.15
N SER A 16 -6.83 4.45 -0.02
CA SER A 16 -5.36 4.41 0.03
C SER A 16 -4.81 3.17 -0.66
N ILE A 17 -3.53 3.20 -1.04
CA ILE A 17 -2.87 2.05 -1.68
C ILE A 17 -2.95 0.77 -0.82
N CYS A 18 -2.89 0.88 0.51
CA CYS A 18 -3.04 -0.28 1.39
C CYS A 18 -4.45 -0.86 1.33
N GLU A 19 -5.47 -0.01 1.36
CA GLU A 19 -6.87 -0.45 1.23
C GLU A 19 -7.15 -1.06 -0.14
N ILE A 20 -6.61 -0.48 -1.21
CA ILE A 20 -6.72 -1.04 -2.58
C ILE A 20 -6.08 -2.43 -2.63
N ILE A 21 -4.89 -2.61 -2.07
CA ILE A 21 -4.19 -3.91 -2.02
C ILE A 21 -4.98 -4.91 -1.19
N LEU A 22 -5.47 -4.53 -0.01
CA LEU A 22 -6.28 -5.39 0.86
C LEU A 22 -7.58 -5.82 0.17
N LEU A 23 -8.30 -4.87 -0.42
CA LEU A 23 -9.53 -5.16 -1.15
C LEU A 23 -9.27 -6.08 -2.36
N THR A 24 -8.14 -5.89 -3.06
CA THR A 24 -7.71 -6.79 -4.13
C THR A 24 -7.49 -8.22 -3.59
N CYS A 25 -6.80 -8.37 -2.45
CA CYS A 25 -6.62 -9.67 -1.80
C CYS A 25 -7.95 -10.34 -1.41
N LEU A 26 -8.91 -9.57 -0.91
CA LEU A 26 -10.23 -10.06 -0.52
C LEU A 26 -11.07 -10.50 -1.73
N ILE A 27 -10.98 -9.75 -2.84
CA ILE A 27 -11.70 -10.08 -4.06
C ILE A 27 -11.07 -11.28 -4.77
N ASP A 28 -9.74 -11.37 -4.78
CA ASP A 28 -9.04 -12.43 -5.52
C ASP A 28 -9.32 -13.84 -4.97
N GLU A 29 -9.79 -13.95 -3.72
CA GLU A 29 -9.97 -15.20 -2.99
C GLU A 29 -11.43 -15.36 -2.51
N GLU A 30 -12.13 -16.39 -3.00
CA GLU A 30 -13.56 -16.58 -2.69
C GLU A 30 -13.86 -17.10 -1.28
N LYS A 31 -12.86 -17.65 -0.56
CA LYS A 31 -12.98 -18.15 0.82
C LYS A 31 -11.61 -18.57 1.36
N LYS A 32 -11.02 -17.75 2.21
CA LYS A 32 -9.82 -18.10 3.00
C LYS A 32 -9.85 -17.49 4.39
N ASN A 33 -9.15 -18.15 5.31
CA ASN A 33 -9.00 -17.70 6.69
C ASN A 33 -8.32 -16.31 6.69
N VAL A 34 -8.65 -15.47 7.67
CA VAL A 34 -8.06 -14.13 7.88
C VAL A 34 -6.53 -14.17 7.87
N GLU A 35 -5.94 -15.23 8.43
CA GLU A 35 -4.48 -15.43 8.46
C GLU A 35 -3.87 -15.54 7.05
N GLU A 36 -4.57 -16.17 6.10
CA GLU A 36 -4.09 -16.30 4.73
C GLU A 36 -4.20 -14.97 3.99
N ILE A 37 -5.30 -14.24 4.21
CA ILE A 37 -5.50 -12.89 3.66
C ILE A 37 -4.41 -11.94 4.20
N LEU A 38 -4.14 -11.99 5.51
CA LEU A 38 -3.06 -11.23 6.15
C LEU A 38 -1.70 -11.56 5.53
N LYS A 39 -1.38 -12.85 5.34
CA LYS A 39 -0.11 -13.27 4.72
C LYS A 39 0.01 -12.76 3.28
N MET A 40 -1.06 -12.85 2.49
CA MET A 40 -1.08 -12.33 1.12
C MET A 40 -0.92 -10.81 1.08
N PHE A 41 -1.66 -10.11 1.93
CA PHE A 41 -1.58 -8.65 2.06
C PHE A 41 -0.15 -8.25 2.41
N ASN A 42 0.42 -8.81 3.48
CA ASN A 42 1.78 -8.54 3.94
C ASN A 42 2.80 -8.77 2.82
N ASN A 43 2.71 -9.90 2.11
CA ASN A 43 3.60 -10.18 0.99
C ASN A 43 3.48 -9.12 -0.13
N LYS A 44 2.27 -8.66 -0.44
CA LYS A 44 2.07 -7.61 -1.46
C LYS A 44 2.59 -6.26 -0.97
N ILE A 45 2.23 -5.81 0.23
CA ILE A 45 2.62 -4.48 0.73
C ILE A 45 4.13 -4.38 1.00
N LEU A 46 4.80 -5.49 1.35
CA LEU A 46 6.25 -5.56 1.48
C LEU A 46 6.97 -5.19 0.18
N SER A 47 6.40 -5.54 -0.97
CA SER A 47 6.97 -5.18 -2.27
C SER A 47 6.99 -3.66 -2.51
N TYR A 48 6.08 -2.92 -1.88
CA TYR A 48 6.04 -1.46 -1.88
C TYR A 48 6.85 -0.83 -0.72
N GLY A 49 7.40 -1.66 0.17
CA GLY A 49 8.20 -1.24 1.33
C GLY A 49 7.43 -1.07 2.63
N PHE A 50 6.14 -1.40 2.68
CA PHE A 50 5.38 -1.43 3.94
C PHE A 50 5.79 -2.65 4.77
N THR A 51 6.16 -2.43 6.03
CA THR A 51 6.60 -3.49 6.97
C THR A 51 5.75 -3.58 8.23
N ASN A 52 4.72 -2.75 8.35
CA ASN A 52 3.91 -2.65 9.55
C ASN A 52 2.64 -3.50 9.45
N GLU A 53 2.58 -4.59 10.22
CA GLU A 53 1.41 -5.48 10.28
C GLU A 53 0.13 -4.76 10.73
N ARG A 54 0.23 -3.64 11.47
CA ARG A 54 -0.94 -2.82 11.83
C ARG A 54 -1.67 -2.27 10.61
N LEU A 55 -0.97 -2.06 9.50
CA LEU A 55 -1.59 -1.57 8.26
C LEU A 55 -2.67 -2.50 7.76
N PHE A 56 -2.55 -3.81 8.02
CA PHE A 56 -3.63 -4.75 7.71
C PHE A 56 -4.89 -4.41 8.51
N PHE A 57 -4.74 -4.28 9.83
CA PHE A 57 -5.87 -4.02 10.73
C PHE A 57 -6.47 -2.63 10.53
N ASP A 58 -5.64 -1.62 10.27
CA ASP A 58 -6.07 -0.25 9.99
C ASP A 58 -6.83 -0.19 8.66
N SER A 59 -6.30 -0.82 7.61
CA SER A 59 -6.98 -0.92 6.31
C SER A 59 -8.29 -1.71 6.44
N LEU A 60 -8.29 -2.81 7.19
CA LEU A 60 -9.49 -3.62 7.43
C LEU A 60 -10.57 -2.81 8.16
N ARG A 61 -10.19 -2.07 9.21
CA ARG A 61 -11.12 -1.20 9.95
C ARG A 61 -11.65 -0.08 9.09
N SER A 62 -10.81 0.53 8.26
CA SER A 62 -11.21 1.61 7.36
C SER A 62 -12.20 1.11 6.29
N LEU A 63 -11.92 -0.03 5.64
CA LEU A 63 -12.82 -0.66 4.68
C LEU A 63 -14.16 -1.07 5.32
N GLU A 64 -14.14 -1.54 6.57
CA GLU A 64 -15.35 -1.86 7.35
C GLU A 64 -16.17 -0.60 7.63
N PHE A 65 -15.52 0.50 8.06
CA PHE A 65 -16.16 1.79 8.33
C PHE A 65 -16.82 2.39 7.07
N GLN A 66 -16.17 2.25 5.92
CA GLN A 66 -16.71 2.65 4.62
C GLN A 66 -17.85 1.73 4.13
N GLY A 67 -18.15 0.64 4.85
CA GLY A 67 -19.21 -0.31 4.49
C GLY A 67 -18.89 -1.14 3.25
N ILE A 68 -17.62 -1.22 2.85
CA ILE A 68 -17.14 -1.99 1.69
C ILE A 68 -17.05 -3.48 2.05
N ILE A 69 -16.66 -3.77 3.30
CA ILE A 69 -16.55 -5.11 3.85
C ILE A 69 -17.33 -5.23 5.15
N LYS A 70 -17.61 -6.47 5.53
CA LYS A 70 -18.15 -6.85 6.83
C LYS A 70 -17.19 -7.81 7.52
N VAL A 71 -16.78 -7.47 8.73
CA VAL A 71 -15.86 -8.29 9.53
C VAL A 71 -16.66 -9.05 10.59
N ASN A 72 -16.68 -10.37 10.50
CA ASN A 72 -17.32 -11.23 11.50
C ASN A 72 -16.30 -11.55 12.60
N ARG A 73 -16.63 -11.20 13.85
CA ARG A 73 -15.73 -11.35 15.01
C ARG A 73 -16.37 -12.23 16.09
N LYS A 74 -15.53 -12.94 16.87
CA LYS A 74 -15.91 -13.58 18.14
C LYS A 74 -14.94 -13.09 19.21
N GLY A 75 -15.40 -12.15 20.04
CA GLY A 75 -14.51 -11.37 20.91
C GLY A 75 -13.51 -10.57 20.07
N LEU A 76 -12.22 -10.66 20.41
CA LEU A 76 -11.14 -10.00 19.66
C LEU A 76 -10.70 -10.77 18.40
N LYS A 77 -11.12 -12.04 18.26
CA LYS A 77 -10.72 -12.87 17.12
C LYS A 77 -11.59 -12.55 15.90
N ILE A 78 -10.95 -12.23 14.78
CA ILE A 78 -11.63 -12.13 13.48
C ILE A 78 -11.83 -13.55 12.96
N LEU A 79 -13.08 -13.90 12.67
CA LEU A 79 -13.45 -15.21 12.14
C LEU A 79 -13.48 -15.23 10.61
N ASP A 80 -14.01 -14.17 10.02
CA ASP A 80 -14.29 -14.09 8.59
C ASP A 80 -14.44 -12.63 8.15
N VAL A 81 -14.14 -12.36 6.88
CA VAL A 81 -14.24 -11.04 6.25
C VAL A 81 -14.96 -11.21 4.92
N LYS A 82 -16.09 -10.50 4.74
CA LYS A 82 -16.90 -10.58 3.52
C LYS A 82 -16.93 -9.24 2.81
N VAL A 83 -16.68 -9.23 1.51
CA VAL A 83 -16.94 -8.06 0.68
C VAL A 83 -18.46 -7.89 0.51
N LYS A 84 -18.94 -6.65 0.43
CA LYS A 84 -20.35 -6.32 0.25
C LYS A 84 -20.89 -7.01 -1.01
N GLU A 85 -22.09 -7.61 -0.92
CA GLU A 85 -22.69 -8.42 -1.99
C GLU A 85 -22.79 -7.68 -3.34
N SER A 86 -23.08 -6.37 -3.30
CA SER A 86 -23.13 -5.54 -4.51
C SER A 86 -21.79 -5.43 -5.24
N LEU A 87 -20.69 -5.46 -4.50
CA LEU A 87 -19.33 -5.43 -5.04
C LEU A 87 -18.89 -6.81 -5.54
N GLU A 88 -19.30 -7.88 -4.85
CA GLU A 88 -19.06 -9.26 -5.30
C GLU A 88 -19.74 -9.55 -6.65
N LYS A 89 -20.97 -9.07 -6.87
CA LYS A 89 -21.66 -9.20 -8.17
C LYS A 89 -20.87 -8.57 -9.33
N GLU A 90 -20.08 -7.55 -9.05
CA GLU A 90 -19.26 -6.80 -10.01
C GLU A 90 -17.75 -7.08 -9.85
N LYS A 91 -17.38 -8.22 -9.23
CA LYS A 91 -16.01 -8.57 -8.85
C LYS A 91 -14.97 -8.40 -9.96
N GLN A 92 -15.26 -8.88 -11.18
CA GLN A 92 -14.32 -8.76 -12.30
C GLN A 92 -14.08 -7.30 -12.71
N ARG A 93 -15.11 -6.47 -12.61
CA ARG A 93 -15.03 -5.06 -12.90
C ARG A 93 -14.27 -4.31 -11.82
N LEU A 94 -14.62 -4.54 -10.56
CA LEU A 94 -13.94 -3.98 -9.40
C LEU A 94 -12.45 -4.31 -9.44
N ARG A 95 -12.08 -5.56 -9.77
CA ARG A 95 -10.67 -5.97 -9.97
C ARG A 95 -9.96 -5.08 -10.99
N LYS A 96 -10.55 -4.80 -12.16
CA LYS A 96 -9.95 -3.94 -13.18
C LYS A 96 -9.77 -2.50 -12.69
N ILE A 97 -10.77 -1.97 -11.98
CA ILE A 97 -10.70 -0.61 -11.42
C ILE A 97 -9.58 -0.51 -10.38
N LEU A 98 -9.49 -1.46 -9.46
CA LEU A 98 -8.44 -1.49 -8.44
C LEU A 98 -7.05 -1.64 -9.07
N GLN A 99 -6.88 -2.49 -10.08
CA GLN A 99 -5.63 -2.61 -10.82
C GLN A 99 -5.22 -1.29 -11.48
N ASN A 100 -6.16 -0.60 -12.12
CA ASN A 100 -5.90 0.71 -12.71
C ASN A 100 -5.54 1.76 -11.64
N LYS A 101 -6.21 1.74 -10.48
CA LYS A 101 -5.88 2.67 -9.40
C LYS A 101 -4.52 2.39 -8.78
N ILE A 102 -4.08 1.13 -8.67
CA ILE A 102 -2.69 0.80 -8.30
C ILE A 102 -1.72 1.44 -9.29
N LEU A 103 -1.94 1.26 -10.59
CA LEU A 103 -1.09 1.85 -11.63
C LEU A 103 -1.02 3.38 -11.55
N VAL A 104 -2.15 4.03 -11.25
CA VAL A 104 -2.19 5.50 -11.06
C VAL A 104 -1.45 5.92 -9.78
N GLU A 105 -1.71 5.28 -8.65
CA GLU A 105 -1.04 5.61 -7.38
C GLU A 105 0.46 5.34 -7.42
N THR A 106 0.90 4.35 -8.19
CA THR A 106 2.33 4.03 -8.37
C THR A 106 2.96 4.74 -9.55
N GLU A 107 2.20 5.53 -10.33
CA GLU A 107 2.64 6.13 -11.59
C GLU A 107 3.28 5.11 -12.56
N ASN A 108 2.68 3.92 -12.62
CA ASN A 108 3.14 2.75 -13.37
C ASN A 108 4.50 2.21 -12.96
N LEU A 109 5.06 2.67 -11.84
CA LEU A 109 6.28 2.10 -11.29
C LEU A 109 6.00 0.70 -10.73
N LYS A 110 6.98 -0.17 -10.94
CA LYS A 110 6.98 -1.50 -10.34
C LYS A 110 7.23 -1.39 -8.83
N PRO A 111 6.55 -2.20 -7.99
CA PRO A 111 6.71 -2.18 -6.54
C PRO A 111 8.19 -2.23 -6.09
N GLU A 112 9.00 -3.06 -6.76
CA GLU A 112 10.40 -3.28 -6.41
C GLU A 112 11.25 -2.01 -6.48
N ILE A 113 10.85 -1.01 -7.27
CA ILE A 113 11.53 0.29 -7.32
C ILE A 113 11.39 1.00 -5.97
N PHE A 114 10.18 1.08 -5.43
CA PHE A 114 9.93 1.70 -4.12
C PHE A 114 10.72 0.98 -3.02
N ARG A 115 10.70 -0.36 -3.01
CA ARG A 115 11.45 -1.13 -2.01
C ARG A 115 12.96 -0.92 -2.13
N LYS A 116 13.51 -0.84 -3.34
CA LYS A 116 14.94 -0.56 -3.55
C LYS A 116 15.32 0.83 -3.04
N VAL A 117 14.55 1.86 -3.37
CA VAL A 117 14.78 3.23 -2.88
C VAL A 117 14.80 3.25 -1.35
N LEU A 118 13.77 2.68 -0.72
CA LEU A 118 13.70 2.57 0.75
C LEU A 118 14.89 1.83 1.34
N SER A 119 15.24 0.68 0.77
CA SER A 119 16.34 -0.16 1.31
C SER A 119 17.68 0.57 1.27
N VAL A 120 17.95 1.35 0.21
CA VAL A 120 19.18 2.14 0.13
C VAL A 120 19.18 3.27 1.16
N VAL A 121 18.04 3.93 1.40
CA VAL A 121 17.93 4.94 2.46
C VAL A 121 18.13 4.30 3.83
N GLU A 122 17.43 3.21 4.15
CA GLU A 122 17.54 2.48 5.42
C GLU A 122 18.97 2.03 5.72
N LEU A 123 19.70 1.55 4.70
CA LEU A 123 21.06 1.04 4.86
C LEU A 123 22.11 2.14 5.06
N LEU A 124 21.89 3.31 4.44
CA LEU A 124 22.93 4.34 4.31
C LEU A 124 22.59 5.64 5.03
N GLU A 125 21.40 5.77 5.62
CA GLU A 125 21.03 6.95 6.39
C GLU A 125 21.96 7.15 7.60
N GLY A 126 22.57 8.33 7.69
CA GLY A 126 23.28 8.76 8.89
C GLY A 126 22.34 9.47 9.87
N PRO A 127 22.87 10.05 10.97
CA PRO A 127 22.09 10.85 11.91
C PRO A 127 21.24 11.95 11.23
N CYS A 128 21.78 12.58 10.18
CA CYS A 128 21.14 13.63 9.41
C CYS A 128 20.34 13.14 8.19
N GLY A 129 20.24 11.82 7.97
CA GLY A 129 19.69 11.22 6.74
C GLY A 129 20.76 10.96 5.68
N ILE A 130 20.31 10.72 4.44
CA ILE A 130 21.16 10.55 3.25
C ILE A 130 20.90 11.71 2.27
N SER A 131 21.94 12.22 1.60
CA SER A 131 21.77 13.25 0.59
C SER A 131 21.12 12.68 -0.69
N LEU A 132 20.26 13.47 -1.32
CA LEU A 132 19.57 13.08 -2.56
C LEU A 132 20.54 12.78 -3.70
N GLU A 133 21.62 13.56 -3.82
CA GLU A 133 22.66 13.35 -4.83
C GLU A 133 23.37 12.00 -4.68
N LYS A 134 23.72 11.63 -3.44
CA LYS A 134 24.34 10.33 -3.15
C LYS A 134 23.37 9.19 -3.42
N LEU A 135 22.11 9.35 -2.99
CA LEU A 135 21.05 8.37 -3.21
C LEU A 135 20.81 8.13 -4.71
N GLN A 136 20.68 9.21 -5.48
CA GLN A 136 20.49 9.16 -6.94
C GLN A 136 21.65 8.45 -7.64
N THR A 137 22.89 8.76 -7.26
CA THR A 137 24.09 8.13 -7.81
C THR A 137 24.08 6.61 -7.59
N ILE A 138 23.73 6.17 -6.38
CA ILE A 138 23.69 4.74 -6.03
C ILE A 138 22.56 4.02 -6.77
N LEU A 139 21.38 4.64 -6.88
CA LEU A 139 20.23 4.03 -7.54
C LEU A 139 20.41 3.94 -9.06
N LYS A 140 21.10 4.91 -9.67
CA LYS A 140 21.53 4.83 -11.07
C LYS A 140 22.42 3.61 -11.33
N ASN A 141 23.34 3.32 -10.42
CA ASN A 141 24.18 2.10 -10.49
C ASN A 141 23.37 0.81 -10.30
N ASN A 142 22.17 0.89 -9.70
CA ASN A 142 21.22 -0.21 -9.54
C ASN A 142 20.16 -0.28 -10.67
N LYS A 143 20.41 0.39 -11.80
CA LYS A 143 19.53 0.42 -12.98
C LYS A 143 18.16 1.04 -12.71
N ILE A 144 18.06 1.98 -11.76
CA ILE A 144 16.88 2.82 -11.60
C ILE A 144 17.16 4.14 -12.30
N SER A 145 16.30 4.52 -13.25
CA SER A 145 16.42 5.79 -13.95
C SER A 145 16.12 6.99 -13.03
N GLN A 146 16.51 8.18 -13.46
CA GLN A 146 16.23 9.40 -12.69
C GLN A 146 14.73 9.64 -12.54
N ASP A 147 13.93 9.48 -13.61
CA ASP A 147 12.48 9.63 -13.58
C ASP A 147 11.81 8.63 -12.61
N GLU A 148 12.20 7.35 -12.66
CA GLU A 148 11.70 6.34 -11.73
C GLU A 148 12.06 6.67 -10.27
N PHE A 149 13.27 7.18 -10.04
CA PHE A 149 13.70 7.58 -8.71
C PHE A 149 12.89 8.76 -8.17
N GLU A 150 12.71 9.81 -8.96
CA GLU A 150 11.99 11.02 -8.56
C GLU A 150 10.53 10.70 -8.20
N LYS A 151 9.86 9.94 -9.07
CA LYS A 151 8.49 9.46 -8.83
C LYS A 151 8.39 8.58 -7.59
N ALA A 152 9.30 7.60 -7.46
CA ALA A 152 9.31 6.71 -6.30
C ALA A 152 9.52 7.49 -5.00
N LEU A 153 10.45 8.44 -5.00
CA LEU A 153 10.76 9.28 -3.85
C LEU A 153 9.55 10.12 -3.45
N GLU A 154 8.86 10.74 -4.41
CA GLU A 154 7.66 11.53 -4.15
C GLU A 154 6.57 10.69 -3.48
N LYS A 155 6.27 9.50 -4.02
CA LYS A 155 5.27 8.61 -3.42
C LYS A 155 5.67 8.12 -2.04
N LEU A 156 6.94 7.74 -1.85
CA LEU A 156 7.42 7.27 -0.55
C LEU A 156 7.34 8.36 0.53
N VAL A 157 7.51 9.63 0.15
CA VAL A 157 7.25 10.76 1.04
C VAL A 157 5.75 10.95 1.28
N LYS A 158 4.93 10.92 0.22
CA LYS A 158 3.46 11.04 0.32
C LYS A 158 2.85 9.95 1.22
N TRP A 159 3.35 8.72 1.11
CA TRP A 159 2.92 7.58 1.92
C TRP A 159 3.53 7.58 3.33
N GLY A 160 4.39 8.55 3.65
CA GLY A 160 4.91 8.73 5.00
C GLY A 160 6.04 7.77 5.38
N PHE A 161 6.66 7.09 4.42
CA PHE A 161 7.85 6.27 4.69
C PHE A 161 9.12 7.08 4.85
N LEU A 162 9.21 8.14 4.05
CA LEU A 162 10.35 9.03 3.99
C LEU A 162 9.90 10.43 4.38
N TYR A 163 10.80 11.18 4.99
CA TYR A 163 10.61 12.61 5.18
C TYR A 163 11.88 13.35 4.78
N LYS A 164 11.70 14.62 4.38
CA LYS A 164 12.77 15.53 4.02
C LYS A 164 13.10 16.40 5.25
N PRO A 165 14.13 16.06 6.06
CA PRO A 165 14.56 16.95 7.15
C PRO A 165 14.99 18.33 6.64
N ASN A 166 15.46 18.40 5.39
CA ASN A 166 15.72 19.61 4.62
C ASN A 166 15.62 19.29 3.11
N PRO A 167 15.73 20.28 2.20
CA PRO A 167 15.54 20.06 0.77
C PRO A 167 16.52 19.06 0.13
N THR A 168 17.71 18.86 0.72
CA THR A 168 18.80 18.07 0.13
C THR A 168 18.98 16.69 0.74
N PHE A 169 18.33 16.41 1.87
CA PHE A 169 18.44 15.16 2.61
C PHE A 169 17.09 14.47 2.74
N ILE A 170 17.11 13.14 2.79
CA ILE A 170 15.96 12.28 3.04
C ILE A 170 16.28 11.33 4.19
N LYS A 171 15.26 10.95 4.95
CA LYS A 171 15.39 10.01 6.07
C LYS A 171 14.15 9.13 6.19
N THR A 172 14.32 7.93 6.72
CA THR A 172 13.19 7.04 7.01
C THR A 172 12.43 7.52 8.23
N VAL A 173 11.10 7.40 8.18
CA VAL A 173 10.28 7.51 9.37
C VAL A 173 10.49 6.23 10.17
N LYS A 174 11.37 6.27 11.18
CA LYS A 174 11.47 5.19 12.17
C LYS A 174 10.17 5.18 12.97
N VAL A 175 9.19 4.41 12.50
CA VAL A 175 8.05 4.05 13.33
C VAL A 175 8.64 3.19 14.44
N LYS A 176 8.75 3.74 15.66
CA LYS A 176 8.88 2.89 16.85
C LYS A 176 7.69 1.94 16.78
N ILE A 177 7.93 0.67 16.49
CA ILE A 177 6.95 -0.38 16.72
C ILE A 177 6.72 -0.32 18.23
N VAL A 178 5.63 0.31 18.64
CA VAL A 178 5.22 0.32 20.04
C VAL A 178 4.58 -1.04 20.24
N ASP A 179 5.30 -2.01 20.78
CA ASP A 179 4.70 -3.28 21.19
C ASP A 179 3.53 -2.96 22.15
N PHE A 180 2.32 -3.42 21.80
CA PHE A 180 1.14 -3.38 22.66
C PHE A 180 0.72 -4.81 22.96
#